data_AF-A0A9Q0DSK7-F1
#
_entry.id   AF-A0A9Q0DSK7-F1
#
_cell.length_a   1.000
_cell.length_b   1.000
_cell.length_c   1.000
_cell.angle_alpha   90.00
_cell.angle_beta   90.00
_cell.angle_gamma   90.00
#
_symmetry.space_group_name_H-M   'P 1'
#
loop_
_entity.id
_entity.type
_entity.pdbx_description
1 polymer ?
#
loop_
_entity_poly.entity_id
_entity_poly.type
_entity_poly.pdbx_seq_one_letter_code
_entity_poly.pdbx_strand_id
1 'polypeptide(L)'
;MGVKGLQQFVDLCCPQACVLVDLREMARRHVSKQQQQQQQQQSSTSTAQHGATLVVDGMACLRSWYSCKDWVCGGQWKEYISLLADWVEAFTIAGIRLVFFFDGVVDEQKRPEWVRRRRRVNGEISKVFHHIKLHGVQPGRKLFCLPSGLATFTRFALRSLGQEVFCSVQEADNEIASYAHRHGCMGILGQDSDFIIFNSAPYLSLAKLNLDKLTTVLYNQESICQTLGFQDVPPGTSCVMEKHVSPQILKACREKHIAAESFMVYGVLFGGVVECSNTMEDEEDTELPPQALVYKTCRQRTYGVPAVKEWFVFAGNPLKEPDMVHPVPLGISGSAVSDPRLAHFLAIFDCQEFSPLYGTLEEDSLLAVLCLVTHLVLQVQQLSLEDMDAYLSQAVCVRHRSYQELQRVQLPYLSSRAVQMASLYVRGLGHLLGANCACGGPLPNDALMPWRSFDGRLFHSRYLLAHAGAAMSTLLDDHTASVDLFLRLRENVLEACRKRGRTVRSRPRSHPEPHGSGSTTPGHQDGWMEREEWAGDYQRGGGRRDERKTRRCGPSGYHQREGLAGRAGHQSSLTQQTPPPSFPHPGDGDLNHHPSPSGMPHRGQPRHPNRGRYRLAPR
;
A
#
# COMPACT_ATOMS: atom_id res chain seq x y z
N MET A 1 -16.01 1.30 0.18
CA MET A 1 -15.78 0.56 -1.07
C MET A 1 -17.09 -0.19 -1.37
N GLY A 2 -17.09 -1.40 -1.91
CA GLY A 2 -18.32 -2.19 -2.14
C GLY A 2 -19.34 -1.66 -3.15
N VAL A 3 -20.57 -2.16 -3.01
CA VAL A 3 -21.76 -1.79 -3.79
C VAL A 3 -21.96 -0.26 -3.82
N LYS A 4 -21.65 0.32 -4.99
CA LYS A 4 -21.67 1.77 -5.21
C LYS A 4 -23.04 2.37 -4.90
N GLY A 5 -23.07 3.24 -3.89
CA GLY A 5 -24.27 3.98 -3.47
C GLY A 5 -25.08 3.31 -2.35
N LEU A 6 -24.80 2.04 -2.00
CA LEU A 6 -25.57 1.33 -0.97
C LEU A 6 -25.50 2.03 0.40
N GLN A 7 -24.31 2.40 0.86
CA GLN A 7 -24.16 3.11 2.14
C GLN A 7 -24.85 4.49 2.13
N GLN A 8 -24.83 5.21 1.01
CA GLN A 8 -25.52 6.50 0.87
C GLN A 8 -27.05 6.31 0.85
N PHE A 9 -27.54 5.25 0.20
CA PHE A 9 -28.95 4.88 0.22
C PHE A 9 -29.40 4.53 1.65
N VAL A 10 -28.64 3.73 2.40
CA VAL A 10 -28.97 3.39 3.79
C VAL A 10 -28.96 4.64 4.68
N ASP A 11 -27.95 5.51 4.55
CA ASP A 11 -27.86 6.77 5.31
C ASP A 11 -29.03 7.73 5.05
N LEU A 12 -29.58 7.77 3.84
CA LEU A 12 -30.65 8.70 3.45
C LEU A 12 -32.06 8.10 3.58
N CYS A 13 -32.25 6.86 3.15
CA CYS A 13 -33.55 6.20 3.03
C CYS A 13 -33.87 5.28 4.21
N CYS A 14 -32.87 4.89 5.00
CA CYS A 14 -33.04 4.02 6.17
C CYS A 14 -32.35 4.58 7.43
N PRO A 15 -32.57 5.85 7.83
CA PRO A 15 -31.89 6.45 8.98
C PRO A 15 -32.12 5.68 10.30
N GLN A 16 -33.26 4.98 10.44
CA GLN A 16 -33.55 4.07 11.55
C GLN A 16 -32.58 2.88 11.67
N ALA A 17 -31.91 2.51 10.56
CA ALA A 17 -30.87 1.48 10.55
C ALA A 17 -29.48 2.04 10.94
N CYS A 18 -29.31 3.36 11.01
CA CYS A 18 -28.04 4.02 11.33
C CYS A 18 -28.02 4.43 12.81
N VAL A 19 -27.53 3.54 13.69
CA VAL A 19 -27.56 3.73 15.14
C VAL A 19 -26.21 4.26 15.65
N LEU A 20 -26.20 5.41 16.31
CA LEU A 20 -25.02 5.89 17.03
C LEU A 20 -24.77 4.99 18.26
N VAL A 21 -23.57 4.43 18.38
CA VAL A 21 -23.17 3.50 19.44
C VAL A 21 -21.89 3.93 20.14
N ASP A 22 -21.80 3.67 21.45
CA ASP A 22 -20.56 3.70 22.23
C ASP A 22 -19.97 2.29 22.26
N LEU A 23 -18.73 2.13 21.75
CA LEU A 23 -18.08 0.83 21.64
C LEU A 23 -17.69 0.24 23.00
N ARG A 24 -17.41 1.07 24.01
CA ARG A 24 -17.15 0.61 25.39
C ARG A 24 -18.40 -0.04 25.97
N GLU A 25 -19.56 0.57 25.71
CA GLU A 25 -20.85 0.04 26.18
C GLU A 25 -21.28 -1.20 25.39
N MET A 26 -21.05 -1.24 24.07
CA MET A 26 -21.22 -2.47 23.29
C MET A 26 -20.34 -3.61 23.81
N ALA A 27 -19.07 -3.34 24.15
CA ALA A 27 -18.14 -4.33 24.66
C ALA A 27 -18.61 -4.94 25.98
N ARG A 28 -19.03 -4.11 26.95
CA ARG A 28 -19.60 -4.58 28.23
C ARG A 28 -20.82 -5.47 28.00
N ARG A 29 -21.79 -5.02 27.21
CA ARG A 29 -23.01 -5.78 26.89
C ARG A 29 -22.70 -7.11 26.21
N HIS A 30 -21.71 -7.13 25.32
CA HIS A 30 -21.29 -8.33 24.62
C HIS A 30 -20.70 -9.37 25.59
N VAL A 31 -19.78 -8.96 26.47
CA VAL A 31 -19.20 -9.83 27.50
C VAL A 31 -20.28 -10.36 28.47
N SER A 32 -21.19 -9.50 28.95
CA SER A 32 -22.28 -9.94 29.83
C SER A 32 -23.21 -10.96 29.14
N LYS A 33 -23.52 -10.81 27.85
CA LYS A 33 -24.31 -11.78 27.09
C LYS A 33 -23.59 -13.13 26.95
N GLN A 34 -22.30 -13.15 26.63
CA GLN A 34 -21.53 -14.40 26.55
C GLN A 34 -21.49 -15.13 27.90
N GLN A 35 -21.28 -14.41 29.01
CA GLN A 35 -21.28 -14.99 30.36
C GLN A 35 -22.63 -15.63 30.73
N GLN A 36 -23.75 -14.98 30.39
CA GLN A 36 -25.09 -15.54 30.62
C GLN A 36 -25.34 -16.81 29.80
N GLN A 37 -24.90 -16.85 28.54
CA GLN A 37 -25.03 -18.04 27.69
C GLN A 37 -24.19 -19.21 28.20
N GLN A 38 -22.95 -18.96 28.66
CA GLN A 38 -22.09 -19.98 29.28
C GLN A 38 -22.67 -20.51 30.60
N GLN A 39 -23.39 -19.70 31.38
CA GLN A 39 -24.04 -20.20 32.60
C GLN A 39 -25.29 -21.06 32.32
N GLN A 40 -25.95 -20.86 31.17
CA GLN A 40 -27.11 -21.66 30.76
C GLN A 40 -26.71 -22.97 30.06
N GLN A 41 -25.56 -22.99 29.37
CA GLN A 41 -24.99 -24.18 28.76
C GLN A 41 -23.93 -24.80 29.69
N GLN A 42 -24.31 -25.81 30.47
CA GLN A 42 -23.41 -26.54 31.38
C GLN A 42 -22.33 -27.36 30.64
N SER A 43 -21.37 -26.70 29.97
CA SER A 43 -20.24 -27.33 29.30
C SER A 43 -18.93 -27.08 30.06
N SER A 44 -18.36 -28.16 30.59
CA SER A 44 -17.13 -28.13 31.40
C SER A 44 -15.85 -28.19 30.54
N THR A 45 -15.78 -27.39 29.48
CA THR A 45 -14.57 -27.22 28.67
C THR A 45 -13.94 -25.87 28.93
N SER A 46 -12.66 -25.88 29.30
CA SER A 46 -11.88 -24.69 29.66
C SER A 46 -11.46 -23.86 28.43
N THR A 47 -12.43 -23.40 27.64
CA THR A 47 -12.19 -22.40 26.60
C THR A 47 -12.02 -21.03 27.26
N ALA A 48 -11.01 -20.28 26.80
CA ALA A 48 -10.61 -19.02 27.42
C ALA A 48 -11.76 -18.01 27.56
N GLN A 49 -11.69 -17.11 28.53
CA GLN A 49 -12.56 -15.93 28.59
C GLN A 49 -12.34 -15.09 27.33
N HIS A 50 -13.24 -15.18 26.35
CA HIS A 50 -13.17 -14.37 25.15
C HIS A 50 -13.69 -12.97 25.48
N GLY A 51 -12.78 -12.00 25.58
CA GLY A 51 -13.13 -10.59 25.67
C GLY A 51 -13.81 -10.09 24.40
N ALA A 52 -14.47 -8.93 24.48
CA ALA A 52 -15.13 -8.31 23.33
C ALA A 52 -14.12 -8.10 22.18
N THR A 53 -14.31 -8.82 21.09
CA THR A 53 -13.40 -8.80 19.93
C THR A 53 -14.03 -8.02 18.77
N LEU A 54 -13.31 -7.04 18.24
CA LEU A 54 -13.68 -6.26 17.07
C LEU A 54 -12.76 -6.64 15.89
N VAL A 55 -13.36 -7.07 14.78
CA VAL A 55 -12.60 -7.33 13.54
C VAL A 55 -12.49 -6.04 12.73
N VAL A 56 -11.33 -5.74 12.16
CA VAL A 56 -11.03 -4.46 11.51
C VAL A 56 -10.53 -4.67 10.09
N ASP A 57 -11.17 -4.00 9.12
CA ASP A 57 -10.64 -3.79 7.78
C ASP A 57 -9.46 -2.81 7.85
N GLY A 58 -8.24 -3.35 7.85
CA GLY A 58 -7.00 -2.59 7.93
C GLY A 58 -6.74 -1.74 6.68
N MET A 59 -7.26 -2.14 5.52
CA MET A 59 -7.08 -1.39 4.26
C MET A 59 -7.92 -0.11 4.24
N ALA A 60 -9.14 -0.14 4.80
CA ALA A 60 -9.95 1.06 5.02
C ALA A 60 -9.28 2.07 5.99
N CYS A 61 -8.48 1.60 6.94
CA CYS A 61 -7.88 2.42 8.00
C CYS A 61 -6.64 3.21 7.58
N LEU A 62 -5.90 2.79 6.55
CA LEU A 62 -4.62 3.41 6.18
C LEU A 62 -4.70 4.94 5.93
N ARG A 63 -5.83 5.43 5.40
CA ARG A 63 -6.02 6.86 5.09
C ARG A 63 -6.40 7.71 6.31
N SER A 64 -6.97 7.13 7.36
CA SER A 64 -7.24 7.84 8.63
C SER A 64 -6.05 7.76 9.58
N TRP A 65 -5.34 6.62 9.64
CA TRP A 65 -4.14 6.47 10.47
C TRP A 65 -2.97 7.34 10.02
N TYR A 66 -2.75 7.50 8.71
CA TYR A 66 -1.68 8.37 8.22
C TYR A 66 -2.12 9.86 8.27
N SER A 67 -2.05 10.44 9.47
CA SER A 67 -2.36 11.84 9.74
C SER A 67 -1.14 12.77 9.73
N CYS A 68 0.08 12.22 9.68
CA CYS A 68 1.35 12.93 9.62
C CYS A 68 1.34 14.04 8.54
N LYS A 69 1.87 15.22 8.87
CA LYS A 69 1.79 16.40 7.98
C LYS A 69 2.53 16.20 6.65
N ASP A 70 3.70 15.58 6.71
CA ASP A 70 4.56 15.35 5.54
C ASP A 70 4.37 13.92 5.03
N TRP A 71 3.70 13.80 3.88
CA TRP A 71 3.40 12.53 3.24
C TRP A 71 4.17 12.34 1.93
N VAL A 72 4.64 13.42 1.27
CA VAL A 72 5.38 13.30 0.01
C VAL A 72 6.81 12.78 0.18
N CYS A 73 7.50 13.10 1.28
CA CYS A 73 8.93 12.77 1.41
C CYS A 73 9.22 11.29 1.74
N GLY A 74 8.38 10.33 1.33
CA GLY A 74 8.52 8.90 1.66
C GLY A 74 7.95 8.48 3.03
N GLY A 75 7.46 9.43 3.83
CA GLY A 75 6.70 9.21 5.06
C GLY A 75 7.48 9.38 6.37
N GLN A 76 6.76 9.70 7.45
CA GLN A 76 7.30 9.93 8.80
C GLN A 76 7.00 8.70 9.68
N TRP A 77 7.89 7.72 9.68
CA TRP A 77 7.57 6.36 10.13
C TRP A 77 7.54 6.20 11.65
N LYS A 78 8.37 6.97 12.39
CA LYS A 78 8.31 7.00 13.86
C LYS A 78 7.07 7.72 14.39
N GLU A 79 6.66 8.81 13.72
CA GLU A 79 5.40 9.52 14.01
C GLU A 79 4.20 8.60 13.76
N TYR A 80 4.17 7.94 12.61
CA TYR A 80 3.10 7.01 12.23
C TYR A 80 2.88 5.88 13.24
N ILE A 81 3.94 5.33 13.83
CA ILE A 81 3.80 4.27 14.85
C ILE A 81 3.26 4.83 16.16
N SER A 82 3.67 6.04 16.58
CA SER A 82 3.08 6.67 17.76
C SER A 82 1.57 6.85 17.57
N LEU A 83 1.15 7.39 16.42
CA LEU A 83 -0.26 7.58 16.08
C LEU A 83 -1.05 6.25 16.05
N LEU A 84 -0.42 5.18 15.57
CA LEU A 84 -1.01 3.85 15.51
C LEU A 84 -1.07 3.18 16.90
N ALA A 85 -0.08 3.42 17.75
CA ALA A 85 -0.07 2.99 19.14
C ALA A 85 -1.19 3.66 19.94
N ASP A 86 -1.31 4.99 19.84
CA ASP A 86 -2.38 5.78 20.48
C ASP A 86 -3.78 5.26 20.03
N TRP A 87 -3.91 4.92 18.74
CA TRP A 87 -5.15 4.36 18.19
C TRP A 87 -5.47 2.98 18.79
N VAL A 88 -4.49 2.07 18.86
CA VAL A 88 -4.66 0.73 19.45
C VAL A 88 -4.91 0.80 20.96
N GLU A 89 -4.25 1.70 21.66
CA GLU A 89 -4.39 1.90 23.10
C GLU A 89 -5.81 2.34 23.48
N ALA A 90 -6.45 3.20 22.69
CA ALA A 90 -7.82 3.66 22.92
C ALA A 90 -8.86 2.51 22.99
N PHE A 91 -8.68 1.45 22.19
CA PHE A 91 -9.51 0.23 22.25
C PHE A 91 -9.05 -0.72 23.35
N THR A 92 -7.74 -0.83 23.58
CA THR A 92 -7.16 -1.68 24.62
C THR A 92 -7.63 -1.25 26.02
N ILE A 93 -7.61 0.05 26.31
CA ILE A 93 -8.16 0.64 27.55
C ILE A 93 -9.67 0.39 27.69
N ALA A 94 -10.40 0.29 26.58
CA ALA A 94 -11.82 -0.06 26.59
C ALA A 94 -12.11 -1.57 26.80
N GLY A 95 -11.07 -2.41 26.91
CA GLY A 95 -11.22 -3.87 27.00
C GLY A 95 -11.64 -4.53 25.68
N ILE A 96 -11.38 -3.88 24.55
CA ILE A 96 -11.72 -4.37 23.21
C ILE A 96 -10.46 -4.98 22.58
N ARG A 97 -10.50 -6.29 22.30
CA ARG A 97 -9.47 -6.96 21.49
C ARG A 97 -9.68 -6.62 20.02
N LEU A 98 -8.62 -6.22 19.34
CA LEU A 98 -8.63 -5.91 17.91
C LEU A 98 -8.04 -7.06 17.10
N VAL A 99 -8.68 -7.38 15.98
CA VAL A 99 -8.18 -8.34 14.99
C VAL A 99 -8.22 -7.69 13.61
N PHE A 100 -7.06 -7.51 12.98
CA PHE A 100 -6.95 -6.81 11.70
C PHE A 100 -6.88 -7.77 10.52
N PHE A 101 -7.50 -7.39 9.41
CA PHE A 101 -7.35 -8.06 8.12
C PHE A 101 -6.88 -7.06 7.06
N PHE A 102 -6.02 -7.52 6.16
CA PHE A 102 -5.53 -6.77 5.00
C PHE A 102 -5.69 -7.59 3.72
N ASP A 103 -5.90 -6.90 2.60
CA ASP A 103 -5.88 -7.53 1.27
C ASP A 103 -4.56 -8.29 1.05
N GLY A 104 -4.65 -9.56 0.66
CA GLY A 104 -3.53 -10.34 0.15
C GLY A 104 -3.35 -10.17 -1.36
N VAL A 105 -3.76 -11.19 -2.13
CA VAL A 105 -3.60 -11.26 -3.59
C VAL A 105 -4.83 -10.70 -4.30
N VAL A 106 -4.64 -9.91 -5.36
CA VAL A 106 -5.75 -9.37 -6.17
C VAL A 106 -6.38 -10.48 -7.02
N ASP A 107 -7.67 -10.73 -6.80
CA ASP A 107 -8.47 -11.66 -7.61
C ASP A 107 -8.46 -11.29 -9.11
N GLU A 108 -8.42 -12.29 -9.98
CA GLU A 108 -8.35 -12.10 -11.44
C GLU A 108 -9.57 -11.35 -12.01
N GLN A 109 -10.76 -11.55 -11.44
CA GLN A 109 -12.00 -10.86 -11.83
C GLN A 109 -11.99 -9.38 -11.41
N LYS A 110 -11.42 -9.07 -10.23
CA LYS A 110 -11.28 -7.67 -9.75
C LYS A 110 -10.12 -6.91 -10.41
N ARG A 111 -9.23 -7.59 -11.16
CA ARG A 111 -8.02 -7.02 -11.79
C ARG A 111 -8.28 -5.83 -12.73
N PRO A 112 -9.31 -5.78 -13.61
CA PRO A 112 -9.56 -4.62 -14.47
C PRO A 112 -9.92 -3.35 -13.69
N GLU A 113 -10.67 -3.47 -12.59
CA GLU A 113 -10.99 -2.36 -11.69
C GLU A 113 -9.76 -1.94 -10.88
N TRP A 114 -8.91 -2.88 -10.45
CA TRP A 114 -7.62 -2.57 -9.85
C TRP A 114 -6.77 -1.72 -10.81
N VAL A 115 -6.58 -2.14 -12.07
CA VAL A 115 -5.82 -1.39 -13.08
C VAL A 115 -6.40 0.02 -13.28
N ARG A 116 -7.73 0.15 -13.40
CA ARG A 116 -8.42 1.44 -13.52
C ARG A 116 -8.09 2.38 -12.34
N ARG A 117 -8.14 1.87 -11.11
CA ARG A 117 -7.77 2.63 -9.90
C ARG A 117 -6.28 3.03 -9.91
N ARG A 118 -5.38 2.11 -10.28
CA ARG A 118 -3.93 2.37 -10.33
C ARG A 118 -3.57 3.45 -11.36
N ARG A 119 -4.14 3.40 -12.58
CA ARG A 119 -3.93 4.44 -13.60
C ARG A 119 -4.43 5.82 -13.14
N ARG A 120 -5.59 5.89 -12.46
CA ARG A 120 -6.07 7.15 -11.86
C ARG A 120 -5.06 7.71 -10.85
N VAL A 121 -4.50 6.86 -9.98
CA VAL A 121 -3.52 7.30 -8.98
C VAL A 121 -2.21 7.80 -9.63
N ASN A 122 -1.74 7.20 -10.75
CA ASN A 122 -0.62 7.78 -11.50
C ASN A 122 -0.93 9.21 -11.96
N GLY A 123 -2.11 9.46 -12.52
CA GLY A 123 -2.52 10.81 -12.95
C GLY A 123 -2.67 11.83 -11.80
N GLU A 124 -2.89 11.39 -10.56
CA GLU A 124 -2.79 12.28 -9.39
C GLU A 124 -1.33 12.50 -8.96
N ILE A 125 -0.46 11.48 -9.07
CA ILE A 125 0.98 11.59 -8.79
C ILE A 125 1.66 12.58 -9.74
N SER A 126 1.35 12.58 -11.03
CA SER A 126 1.87 13.57 -11.99
C SER A 126 1.54 15.01 -11.57
N LYS A 127 0.32 15.25 -11.05
CA LYS A 127 -0.09 16.56 -10.50
C LYS A 127 0.68 16.93 -9.24
N VAL A 128 1.00 15.95 -8.38
CA VAL A 128 1.82 16.17 -7.18
C VAL A 128 3.24 16.62 -7.58
N PHE A 129 3.89 15.94 -8.53
CA PHE A 129 5.21 16.34 -9.02
C PHE A 129 5.20 17.69 -9.73
N HIS A 130 4.19 17.97 -10.56
CA HIS A 130 4.02 19.27 -11.19
C HIS A 130 3.89 20.40 -10.14
N HIS A 131 3.09 20.20 -9.09
CA HIS A 131 2.95 21.17 -8.00
C HIS A 131 4.27 21.38 -7.23
N ILE A 132 5.01 20.30 -6.93
CA ILE A 132 6.31 20.38 -6.25
C ILE A 132 7.33 21.14 -7.11
N LYS A 133 7.40 20.87 -8.42
CA LYS A 133 8.28 21.60 -9.36
C LYS A 133 7.94 23.08 -9.44
N LEU A 134 6.65 23.43 -9.46
CA LEU A 134 6.18 24.80 -9.66
C LEU A 134 6.29 25.67 -8.39
N HIS A 135 6.08 25.08 -7.20
CA HIS A 135 5.95 25.83 -5.95
C HIS A 135 6.98 25.46 -4.86
N GLY A 136 7.77 24.40 -5.05
CA GLY A 136 8.72 23.93 -4.04
C GLY A 136 8.08 23.46 -2.73
N VAL A 137 6.79 23.14 -2.71
CA VAL A 137 6.04 22.73 -1.50
C VAL A 137 5.14 21.53 -1.76
N GLN A 138 4.65 20.91 -0.67
CA GLN A 138 3.72 19.79 -0.74
C GLN A 138 2.30 20.28 -1.06
N PRO A 139 1.56 19.62 -1.99
CA PRO A 139 0.18 19.99 -2.27
C PRO A 139 -0.78 19.69 -1.11
N GLY A 140 -1.91 20.39 -1.09
CA GLY A 140 -2.96 20.22 -0.07
C GLY A 140 -3.71 18.87 -0.12
N ARG A 141 -4.58 18.64 0.87
CA ARG A 141 -5.32 17.37 1.08
C ARG A 141 -6.09 16.85 -0.15
N LYS A 142 -6.50 17.72 -1.09
CA LYS A 142 -7.18 17.34 -2.36
C LYS A 142 -6.32 16.36 -3.19
N LEU A 143 -4.98 16.45 -3.13
CA LEU A 143 -4.02 15.57 -3.83
C LEU A 143 -3.31 14.54 -2.91
N PHE A 144 -3.80 14.33 -1.67
CA PHE A 144 -3.12 13.46 -0.70
C PHE A 144 -3.00 11.99 -1.16
N CYS A 145 -1.75 11.52 -1.27
CA CYS A 145 -1.37 10.12 -1.48
C CYS A 145 -0.80 9.50 -0.20
N LEU A 146 -0.94 8.18 -0.05
CA LEU A 146 -0.28 7.42 1.01
C LEU A 146 1.19 7.16 0.64
N PRO A 147 2.13 7.15 1.61
CA PRO A 147 3.49 6.72 1.37
C PRO A 147 3.57 5.31 0.75
N SER A 148 4.58 5.12 -0.10
CA SER A 148 4.88 3.84 -0.73
C SER A 148 5.01 2.73 0.32
N GLY A 149 4.38 1.57 0.09
CA GLY A 149 4.48 0.43 0.99
C GLY A 149 3.77 0.55 2.35
N LEU A 150 3.04 1.65 2.65
CA LEU A 150 2.36 1.86 3.94
C LEU A 150 1.51 0.65 4.38
N ALA A 151 0.71 0.08 3.49
CA ALA A 151 -0.09 -1.13 3.76
C ALA A 151 0.77 -2.35 4.19
N THR A 152 1.98 -2.46 3.65
CA THR A 152 2.92 -3.52 4.04
C THR A 152 3.46 -3.27 5.43
N PHE A 153 4.06 -2.10 5.68
CA PHE A 153 4.71 -1.83 6.96
C PHE A 153 3.73 -1.68 8.13
N THR A 154 2.48 -1.26 7.87
CA THR A 154 1.42 -1.19 8.90
C THR A 154 1.11 -2.55 9.51
N ARG A 155 1.16 -3.63 8.72
CA ARG A 155 0.95 -5.00 9.24
C ARG A 155 1.99 -5.38 10.30
N PHE A 156 3.25 -5.02 10.06
CA PHE A 156 4.34 -5.25 11.01
C PHE A 156 4.27 -4.29 12.21
N ALA A 157 3.83 -3.05 12.01
CA ALA A 157 3.65 -2.09 13.09
C ALA A 157 2.53 -2.52 14.05
N LEU A 158 1.39 -2.96 13.54
CA LEU A 158 0.31 -3.53 14.36
C LEU A 158 0.79 -4.78 15.14
N ARG A 159 1.57 -5.67 14.51
CA ARG A 159 2.16 -6.82 15.21
C ARG A 159 3.20 -6.44 16.27
N SER A 160 4.00 -5.39 16.07
CA SER A 160 4.92 -4.90 17.11
C SER A 160 4.18 -4.21 18.27
N LEU A 161 2.96 -3.72 18.03
CA LEU A 161 2.00 -3.27 19.04
C LEU A 161 1.16 -4.42 19.64
N GLY A 162 1.58 -5.67 19.46
CA GLY A 162 0.94 -6.86 20.04
C GLY A 162 -0.39 -7.27 19.43
N GLN A 163 -0.78 -6.70 18.28
CA GLN A 163 -2.08 -6.95 17.66
C GLN A 163 -2.05 -8.17 16.73
N GLU A 164 -3.19 -8.87 16.64
CA GLU A 164 -3.39 -9.95 15.67
C GLU A 164 -3.71 -9.37 14.30
N VAL A 165 -2.93 -9.78 13.28
CA VAL A 165 -3.01 -9.25 11.92
C VAL A 165 -3.01 -10.40 10.93
N PHE A 166 -4.02 -10.41 10.08
CA PHE A 166 -4.21 -11.39 9.02
C PHE A 166 -4.09 -10.77 7.63
N CYS A 167 -3.61 -11.56 6.65
CA CYS A 167 -3.77 -11.24 5.23
C CYS A 167 -4.69 -12.26 4.57
N SER A 168 -5.60 -11.77 3.72
CA SER A 168 -6.56 -12.63 3.03
C SER A 168 -5.88 -13.49 1.97
N VAL A 169 -6.30 -14.75 1.88
CA VAL A 169 -5.95 -15.66 0.77
C VAL A 169 -6.98 -15.61 -0.36
N GLN A 170 -8.16 -15.08 -0.06
CA GLN A 170 -9.27 -14.78 -0.96
C GLN A 170 -9.63 -13.29 -0.80
N GLU A 171 -10.90 -12.92 -0.99
CA GLU A 171 -11.37 -11.57 -0.77
C GLU A 171 -11.44 -11.26 0.74
N ALA A 172 -10.81 -10.16 1.16
CA ALA A 172 -10.66 -9.84 2.58
C ALA A 172 -12.00 -9.56 3.29
N ASP A 173 -12.95 -8.99 2.56
CA ASP A 173 -14.32 -8.72 3.01
C ASP A 173 -15.06 -10.00 3.45
N ASN A 174 -15.02 -11.05 2.63
CA ASN A 174 -15.56 -12.37 2.91
C ASN A 174 -14.83 -13.06 4.09
N GLU A 175 -13.51 -12.95 4.16
CA GLU A 175 -12.72 -13.52 5.27
C GLU A 175 -12.98 -12.81 6.61
N ILE A 176 -13.12 -11.49 6.60
CA ILE A 176 -13.49 -10.66 7.76
C ILE A 176 -14.88 -11.09 8.27
N ALA A 177 -15.87 -11.17 7.39
CA ALA A 177 -17.23 -11.60 7.73
C ALA A 177 -17.23 -13.04 8.31
N SER A 178 -16.52 -13.96 7.65
CA SER A 178 -16.38 -15.35 8.09
C SER A 178 -15.66 -15.48 9.44
N TYR A 179 -14.64 -14.68 9.70
CA TYR A 179 -13.94 -14.67 11.00
C TYR A 179 -14.85 -14.09 12.09
N ALA A 180 -15.49 -12.96 11.82
CA ALA A 180 -16.35 -12.26 12.78
C ALA A 180 -17.52 -13.14 13.24
N HIS A 181 -18.17 -13.84 12.31
CA HIS A 181 -19.23 -14.79 12.60
C HIS A 181 -18.71 -15.99 13.43
N ARG A 182 -17.66 -16.67 12.98
CA ARG A 182 -17.13 -17.89 13.63
C ARG A 182 -16.60 -17.68 15.04
N HIS A 183 -16.07 -16.49 15.34
CA HIS A 183 -15.55 -16.16 16.67
C HIS A 183 -16.54 -15.36 17.53
N GLY A 184 -17.79 -15.18 17.06
CA GLY A 184 -18.82 -14.44 17.78
C GLY A 184 -18.40 -13.01 18.12
N CYS A 185 -17.76 -12.30 17.20
CA CYS A 185 -17.18 -10.97 17.43
C CYS A 185 -18.26 -9.92 17.72
N MET A 186 -17.89 -8.85 18.45
CA MET A 186 -18.82 -7.77 18.79
C MET A 186 -19.23 -6.91 17.59
N GLY A 187 -18.45 -6.97 16.50
CA GLY A 187 -18.71 -6.28 15.25
C GLY A 187 -17.54 -6.34 14.27
N ILE A 188 -17.74 -5.71 13.11
CA ILE A 188 -16.76 -5.47 12.05
C ILE A 188 -16.62 -3.95 11.89
N LEU A 189 -15.42 -3.40 12.07
CA LEU A 189 -15.10 -2.01 11.81
C LEU A 189 -14.49 -1.86 10.42
N GLY A 190 -15.13 -1.10 9.53
CA GLY A 190 -14.66 -0.93 8.16
C GLY A 190 -15.33 0.21 7.42
N GLN A 191 -15.01 0.34 6.13
CA GLN A 191 -15.64 1.33 5.24
C GLN A 191 -16.04 0.71 3.89
N ASP A 192 -16.37 -0.58 3.89
CA ASP A 192 -16.96 -1.29 2.77
C ASP A 192 -18.47 -1.50 3.01
N SER A 193 -19.31 -1.20 2.03
CA SER A 193 -20.76 -1.40 2.14
C SER A 193 -21.15 -2.87 2.07
N ASP A 194 -20.26 -3.76 1.64
CA ASP A 194 -20.58 -5.17 1.45
C ASP A 194 -20.77 -5.87 2.82
N PHE A 195 -20.16 -5.33 3.89
CA PHE A 195 -20.46 -5.68 5.29
C PHE A 195 -21.90 -5.33 5.74
N ILE A 196 -22.65 -4.50 5.01
CA ILE A 196 -24.09 -4.32 5.25
C ILE A 196 -24.87 -5.56 4.79
N ILE A 197 -24.36 -6.26 3.77
CA ILE A 197 -25.00 -7.43 3.14
C ILE A 197 -24.64 -8.71 3.89
N PHE A 198 -23.37 -8.90 4.27
CA PHE A 198 -22.92 -10.10 4.97
C PHE A 198 -23.56 -10.26 6.35
N ASN A 199 -24.54 -11.17 6.48
CA ASN A 199 -25.22 -11.52 7.73
C ASN A 199 -24.29 -12.28 8.70
N SER A 200 -23.33 -11.56 9.29
CA SER A 200 -22.13 -12.13 9.92
C SER A 200 -21.91 -11.59 11.33
N ALA A 201 -21.72 -10.28 11.46
CA ALA A 201 -21.57 -9.55 12.72
C ALA A 201 -21.95 -8.06 12.53
N PRO A 202 -22.24 -7.31 13.61
CA PRO A 202 -22.63 -5.89 13.53
C PRO A 202 -21.62 -5.01 12.77
N TYR A 203 -22.03 -4.37 11.66
CA TYR A 203 -21.14 -3.52 10.86
C TYR A 203 -21.06 -2.08 11.38
N LEU A 204 -19.84 -1.65 11.71
CA LEU A 204 -19.50 -0.39 12.34
C LEU A 204 -18.71 0.49 11.35
N SER A 205 -19.17 1.73 11.16
CA SER A 205 -18.52 2.67 10.24
C SER A 205 -17.16 3.11 10.77
N LEU A 206 -16.12 2.98 9.96
CA LEU A 206 -14.83 3.57 10.27
C LEU A 206 -14.81 5.09 10.03
N ALA A 207 -15.46 5.58 8.96
CA ALA A 207 -15.49 7.01 8.63
C ALA A 207 -16.27 7.87 9.64
N LYS A 208 -17.17 7.26 10.44
CA LYS A 208 -17.95 7.93 11.50
C LYS A 208 -17.39 7.64 12.90
N LEU A 209 -16.22 7.00 13.01
CA LEU A 209 -15.55 6.74 14.29
C LEU A 209 -14.98 8.02 14.89
N ASN A 210 -15.43 8.37 16.10
CA ASN A 210 -14.77 9.33 16.97
C ASN A 210 -13.95 8.55 18.01
N LEU A 211 -12.63 8.69 17.98
CA LEU A 211 -11.71 7.91 18.82
C LEU A 211 -11.79 8.33 20.30
N ASP A 212 -11.80 9.63 20.60
CA ASP A 212 -11.85 10.16 21.97
C ASP A 212 -13.07 9.63 22.75
N LYS A 213 -14.24 9.70 22.11
CA LYS A 213 -15.50 9.20 22.66
C LYS A 213 -15.66 7.70 22.45
N LEU A 214 -14.83 7.07 21.61
CA LEU A 214 -14.96 5.69 21.15
C LEU A 214 -16.38 5.34 20.66
N THR A 215 -16.98 6.29 19.92
CA THR A 215 -18.34 6.18 19.37
C THR A 215 -18.31 6.08 17.86
N THR A 216 -19.23 5.34 17.25
CA THR A 216 -19.43 5.32 15.79
C THR A 216 -20.89 5.02 15.42
N VAL A 217 -21.19 4.93 14.12
CA VAL A 217 -22.49 4.44 13.61
C VAL A 217 -22.41 2.95 13.30
N LEU A 218 -23.33 2.20 13.91
CA LEU A 218 -23.70 0.83 13.59
C LEU A 218 -24.77 0.84 12.49
N TYR A 219 -24.58 0.02 11.44
CA TYR A 219 -25.62 -0.29 10.46
C TYR A 219 -26.37 -1.55 10.91
N ASN A 220 -27.62 -1.39 11.33
CA ASN A 220 -28.46 -2.48 11.81
C ASN A 220 -29.02 -3.31 10.64
N GLN A 221 -28.49 -4.51 10.45
CA GLN A 221 -28.91 -5.45 9.41
C GLN A 221 -30.37 -5.89 9.58
N GLU A 222 -30.90 -6.07 10.80
CA GLU A 222 -32.30 -6.49 11.00
C GLU A 222 -33.30 -5.49 10.36
N SER A 223 -33.01 -4.19 10.48
CA SER A 223 -33.82 -3.12 9.88
C SER A 223 -33.67 -3.02 8.35
N ILE A 224 -32.54 -3.48 7.80
CA ILE A 224 -32.23 -3.44 6.36
C ILE A 224 -32.80 -4.68 5.67
N CYS A 225 -32.66 -5.87 6.27
CA CYS A 225 -33.23 -7.13 5.79
C CYS A 225 -34.77 -7.08 5.75
N GLN A 226 -35.42 -6.43 6.72
CA GLN A 226 -36.87 -6.14 6.69
C GLN A 226 -37.32 -5.28 5.49
N THR A 227 -36.38 -4.60 4.82
CA THR A 227 -36.64 -3.70 3.69
C THR A 227 -36.25 -4.32 2.33
N LEU A 228 -35.30 -5.28 2.29
CA LEU A 228 -34.60 -5.66 1.04
C LEU A 228 -34.36 -7.17 0.78
N GLY A 229 -34.73 -8.08 1.69
CA GLY A 229 -34.78 -9.56 1.52
C GLY A 229 -33.94 -10.27 0.43
N PHE A 230 -32.73 -10.74 0.78
CA PHE A 230 -31.91 -11.68 -0.02
C PHE A 230 -31.16 -12.70 0.88
N GLN A 231 -30.61 -13.77 0.27
CA GLN A 231 -29.84 -14.86 0.91
C GLN A 231 -28.51 -15.14 0.18
N ASP A 232 -27.50 -15.63 0.91
CA ASP A 232 -26.09 -15.78 0.48
C ASP A 232 -25.71 -17.09 -0.23
N VAL A 233 -24.56 -17.09 -0.92
CA VAL A 233 -23.89 -18.24 -1.57
C VAL A 233 -22.37 -18.17 -1.35
N PRO A 234 -21.64 -19.28 -1.06
CA PRO A 234 -20.19 -19.26 -0.84
C PRO A 234 -19.35 -19.67 -2.09
N PRO A 235 -18.10 -19.19 -2.23
CA PRO A 235 -17.16 -19.63 -3.26
C PRO A 235 -16.04 -20.55 -2.73
N GLY A 236 -15.35 -21.23 -3.65
CA GLY A 236 -14.10 -21.97 -3.40
C GLY A 236 -13.26 -22.08 -4.66
N THR A 237 -11.92 -22.04 -4.52
CA THR A 237 -10.95 -22.04 -5.64
C THR A 237 -9.76 -22.94 -5.35
N SER A 238 -9.13 -23.46 -6.43
CA SER A 238 -8.04 -24.44 -6.40
C SER A 238 -6.67 -23.82 -6.72
N CYS A 239 -5.58 -24.44 -6.27
CA CYS A 239 -4.20 -23.96 -6.39
C CYS A 239 -3.59 -24.26 -7.76
N VAL A 240 -2.81 -23.32 -8.32
CA VAL A 240 -2.24 -23.43 -9.69
C VAL A 240 -0.87 -24.14 -9.72
N MET A 241 -0.12 -24.11 -8.61
CA MET A 241 1.33 -24.42 -8.58
C MET A 241 1.71 -25.72 -7.85
N GLU A 242 0.75 -26.57 -7.47
CA GLU A 242 0.98 -27.82 -6.70
C GLU A 242 1.98 -28.80 -7.34
N LYS A 243 2.27 -28.65 -8.63
CA LYS A 243 3.20 -29.50 -9.40
C LYS A 243 4.68 -29.14 -9.22
N HIS A 244 5.00 -27.99 -8.64
CA HIS A 244 6.37 -27.44 -8.62
C HIS A 244 6.91 -27.12 -7.23
N VAL A 245 6.06 -27.15 -6.18
CA VAL A 245 6.42 -26.79 -4.81
C VAL A 245 5.88 -27.86 -3.87
N SER A 246 6.65 -28.29 -2.87
CA SER A 246 6.17 -29.33 -1.95
C SER A 246 4.97 -28.84 -1.13
N PRO A 247 4.00 -29.71 -0.78
CA PRO A 247 2.85 -29.32 0.04
C PRO A 247 3.24 -28.71 1.40
N GLN A 248 4.39 -29.11 1.95
CA GLN A 248 4.95 -28.57 3.19
C GLN A 248 5.41 -27.11 3.04
N ILE A 249 6.07 -26.78 1.92
CA ILE A 249 6.50 -25.40 1.62
C ILE A 249 5.27 -24.53 1.33
N LEU A 250 4.31 -25.01 0.53
CA LEU A 250 3.06 -24.28 0.27
C LEU A 250 2.28 -24.01 1.56
N LYS A 251 2.19 -24.99 2.46
CA LYS A 251 1.56 -24.83 3.79
C LYS A 251 2.28 -23.75 4.61
N ALA A 252 3.60 -23.85 4.77
CA ALA A 252 4.38 -22.88 5.54
C ALA A 252 4.31 -21.45 4.95
N CYS A 253 4.31 -21.32 3.62
CA CYS A 253 4.14 -20.02 2.96
C CYS A 253 2.73 -19.45 3.12
N ARG A 254 1.69 -20.29 3.10
CA ARG A 254 0.30 -19.88 3.38
C ARG A 254 0.13 -19.46 4.85
N GLU A 255 0.72 -20.20 5.79
CA GLU A 255 0.71 -19.84 7.22
C GLU A 255 1.40 -18.49 7.47
N LYS A 256 2.58 -18.27 6.89
CA LYS A 256 3.28 -16.97 6.97
C LYS A 256 2.54 -15.83 6.28
N HIS A 257 1.83 -16.11 5.19
CA HIS A 257 1.01 -15.11 4.52
C HIS A 257 -0.19 -14.71 5.36
N ILE A 258 -0.95 -15.71 5.84
CA ILE A 258 -2.09 -15.51 6.73
C ILE A 258 -1.64 -14.75 7.99
N ALA A 259 -0.52 -15.10 8.61
CA ALA A 259 0.04 -14.36 9.76
C ALA A 259 0.65 -12.99 9.40
N ALA A 260 0.47 -12.49 8.17
CA ALA A 260 0.95 -11.20 7.68
C ALA A 260 2.48 -11.00 7.69
N GLU A 261 3.27 -12.06 7.84
CA GLU A 261 4.75 -12.03 7.83
C GLU A 261 5.37 -12.33 6.45
N SER A 262 4.57 -12.54 5.41
CA SER A 262 5.04 -12.54 4.01
C SER A 262 3.95 -12.08 3.05
N PHE A 263 4.21 -10.99 2.32
CA PHE A 263 3.24 -10.44 1.36
C PHE A 263 3.46 -10.89 -0.09
N MET A 264 4.72 -11.13 -0.49
CA MET A 264 5.08 -11.41 -1.88
C MET A 264 5.11 -12.90 -2.21
N VAL A 265 5.67 -13.72 -1.30
CA VAL A 265 6.03 -15.12 -1.59
C VAL A 265 4.78 -15.97 -1.87
N TYR A 266 3.67 -15.75 -1.16
CA TYR A 266 2.47 -16.57 -1.36
C TYR A 266 1.78 -16.32 -2.71
N GLY A 267 1.67 -15.07 -3.18
CA GLY A 267 1.12 -14.79 -4.52
C GLY A 267 1.93 -15.46 -5.63
N VAL A 268 3.25 -15.39 -5.54
CA VAL A 268 4.19 -16.08 -6.45
C VAL A 268 4.01 -17.59 -6.40
N LEU A 269 4.00 -18.21 -5.22
CA LEU A 269 3.95 -19.67 -5.08
C LEU A 269 2.56 -20.29 -5.24
N PHE A 270 1.47 -19.54 -5.06
CA PHE A 270 0.09 -20.04 -5.15
C PHE A 270 -0.54 -19.75 -6.52
N GLY A 271 -0.43 -18.50 -6.99
CA GLY A 271 -1.03 -18.04 -8.24
C GLY A 271 -0.03 -17.87 -9.40
N GLY A 272 1.28 -17.83 -9.14
CA GLY A 272 2.26 -17.42 -10.14
C GLY A 272 2.15 -15.93 -10.52
N VAL A 273 1.57 -15.11 -9.64
CA VAL A 273 1.24 -13.70 -9.89
C VAL A 273 1.79 -12.83 -8.75
N VAL A 274 2.26 -11.64 -9.08
CA VAL A 274 2.61 -10.61 -8.10
C VAL A 274 2.32 -9.22 -8.64
N GLU A 275 1.64 -8.41 -7.84
CA GLU A 275 1.37 -7.01 -8.15
C GLU A 275 2.16 -6.05 -7.25
N CYS A 276 2.49 -4.88 -7.79
CA CYS A 276 3.02 -3.77 -7.01
C CYS A 276 2.26 -2.49 -7.39
N SER A 277 1.57 -1.92 -6.39
CA SER A 277 0.82 -0.67 -6.51
C SER A 277 1.73 0.54 -6.77
N ASN A 278 1.13 1.69 -7.09
CA ASN A 278 1.80 2.96 -7.36
C ASN A 278 2.91 3.27 -6.33
N THR A 279 4.00 3.86 -6.83
CA THR A 279 5.07 4.51 -6.06
C THR A 279 5.09 5.97 -6.51
N MET A 280 5.52 6.91 -5.66
CA MET A 280 5.66 8.28 -6.14
C MET A 280 6.89 8.39 -7.02
N GLU A 281 6.64 8.42 -8.33
CA GLU A 281 7.63 8.44 -9.41
C GLU A 281 7.25 9.58 -10.36
N ASP A 282 8.22 10.42 -10.69
CA ASP A 282 8.07 11.54 -11.61
C ASP A 282 8.22 11.00 -13.04
N GLU A 283 7.15 11.00 -13.83
CA GLU A 283 7.19 10.45 -15.19
C GLU A 283 8.02 11.30 -16.17
N GLU A 284 8.38 12.53 -15.77
CA GLU A 284 9.25 13.43 -16.52
C GLU A 284 10.74 13.30 -16.09
N ASP A 285 11.05 12.65 -14.95
CA ASP A 285 12.45 12.42 -14.52
C ASP A 285 13.05 11.23 -15.28
N THR A 286 13.87 11.55 -16.28
CA THR A 286 14.61 10.57 -17.09
C THR A 286 15.88 10.03 -16.43
N GLU A 287 16.30 10.59 -15.28
CA GLU A 287 17.46 10.16 -14.52
C GLU A 287 17.13 9.12 -13.44
N LEU A 288 15.87 9.03 -13.00
CA LEU A 288 15.41 8.05 -12.01
C LEU A 288 14.47 7.01 -12.64
N PRO A 289 14.96 5.80 -12.98
CA PRO A 289 14.10 4.74 -13.49
C PRO A 289 13.08 4.30 -12.42
N PRO A 290 11.88 3.86 -12.83
CA PRO A 290 10.83 3.43 -11.91
C PRO A 290 11.21 2.18 -11.12
N GLN A 291 10.64 2.01 -9.93
CA GLN A 291 10.92 0.90 -9.00
C GLN A 291 10.76 -0.48 -9.65
N ALA A 292 9.84 -0.58 -10.61
CA ALA A 292 9.58 -1.81 -11.34
C ALA A 292 10.82 -2.31 -12.08
N LEU A 293 11.62 -1.39 -12.64
CA LEU A 293 12.88 -1.70 -13.31
C LEU A 293 14.02 -1.82 -12.29
N VAL A 294 14.16 -0.86 -11.37
CA VAL A 294 15.21 -0.83 -10.33
C VAL A 294 15.29 -2.13 -9.54
N TYR A 295 14.15 -2.72 -9.16
CA TYR A 295 14.11 -3.95 -8.37
C TYR A 295 13.85 -5.21 -9.19
N LYS A 296 13.86 -5.15 -10.54
CA LYS A 296 13.54 -6.31 -11.39
C LYS A 296 14.49 -7.48 -11.15
N THR A 297 15.79 -7.21 -11.10
CA THR A 297 16.80 -8.26 -10.87
C THR A 297 16.69 -8.89 -9.48
N CYS A 298 16.37 -8.12 -8.43
CA CYS A 298 16.07 -8.68 -7.11
C CYS A 298 14.89 -9.65 -7.19
N ARG A 299 13.78 -9.25 -7.81
CA ARG A 299 12.60 -10.10 -7.95
C ARG A 299 12.88 -11.39 -8.72
N GLN A 300 13.60 -11.31 -9.84
CA GLN A 300 14.05 -12.48 -10.60
C GLN A 300 14.91 -13.46 -9.76
N ARG A 301 15.73 -12.93 -8.86
CA ARG A 301 16.56 -13.71 -7.93
C ARG A 301 15.75 -14.26 -6.74
N THR A 302 14.67 -13.58 -6.35
CA THR A 302 13.76 -13.99 -5.26
C THR A 302 12.84 -15.14 -5.65
N TYR A 303 12.35 -15.20 -6.90
CA TYR A 303 11.24 -16.08 -7.25
C TYR A 303 11.56 -17.58 -7.15
N GLY A 304 12.72 -18.04 -7.62
CA GLY A 304 13.14 -19.45 -7.55
C GLY A 304 12.26 -20.48 -8.28
N VAL A 305 11.13 -20.06 -8.86
CA VAL A 305 10.13 -20.86 -9.57
C VAL A 305 10.00 -20.41 -11.03
N PRO A 306 9.30 -21.17 -11.91
CA PRO A 306 9.06 -20.77 -13.31
C PRO A 306 8.39 -19.40 -13.48
N ALA A 307 8.28 -18.93 -14.73
CA ALA A 307 7.90 -17.56 -15.09
C ALA A 307 6.69 -17.01 -14.32
N VAL A 308 6.89 -15.86 -13.66
CA VAL A 308 5.91 -15.18 -12.82
C VAL A 308 5.25 -14.04 -13.61
N LYS A 309 3.93 -13.88 -13.45
CA LYS A 309 3.13 -12.78 -14.02
C LYS A 309 3.23 -11.54 -13.13
N GLU A 310 3.95 -10.51 -13.56
CA GLU A 310 4.09 -9.25 -12.82
C GLU A 310 3.08 -8.18 -13.28
N TRP A 311 2.38 -7.58 -12.32
CA TRP A 311 1.52 -6.40 -12.52
C TRP A 311 2.10 -5.20 -11.76
N PHE A 312 3.16 -4.62 -12.30
CA PHE A 312 3.94 -3.56 -11.64
C PHE A 312 3.57 -2.19 -12.20
N VAL A 313 2.96 -1.35 -11.35
CA VAL A 313 2.54 0.00 -11.74
C VAL A 313 3.74 0.93 -11.81
N PHE A 314 3.94 1.55 -12.96
CA PHE A 314 4.77 2.73 -13.21
C PHE A 314 4.23 3.46 -14.45
N ALA A 315 4.65 4.70 -14.73
CA ALA A 315 4.09 5.51 -15.81
C ALA A 315 4.18 4.84 -17.20
N GLY A 316 5.33 4.23 -17.50
CA GLY A 316 5.57 3.50 -18.75
C GLY A 316 4.87 2.14 -18.88
N ASN A 317 4.18 1.63 -17.85
CA ASN A 317 3.45 0.36 -17.95
C ASN A 317 1.96 0.61 -18.23
N PRO A 318 1.44 0.23 -19.40
CA PRO A 318 0.01 0.37 -19.68
C PRO A 318 -0.85 -0.59 -18.84
N LEU A 319 -0.30 -1.66 -18.26
CA LEU A 319 -1.04 -2.70 -17.52
C LEU A 319 -2.20 -3.26 -18.35
N LYS A 320 -1.92 -3.63 -19.60
CA LYS A 320 -2.86 -4.36 -20.47
C LYS A 320 -2.77 -5.87 -20.25
N GLU A 321 -1.55 -6.36 -20.05
CA GLU A 321 -1.18 -7.74 -19.81
C GLU A 321 -0.06 -7.77 -18.74
N PRO A 322 0.21 -8.90 -18.07
CA PRO A 322 1.31 -9.00 -17.13
C PRO A 322 2.67 -9.10 -17.83
N ASP A 323 3.70 -8.52 -17.23
CA ASP A 323 5.08 -8.79 -17.61
C ASP A 323 5.44 -10.22 -17.19
N MET A 324 5.83 -11.08 -18.14
CA MET A 324 6.33 -12.42 -17.82
C MET A 324 7.79 -12.36 -17.38
N VAL A 325 8.05 -12.62 -16.10
CA VAL A 325 9.39 -12.49 -15.49
C VAL A 325 9.93 -13.85 -15.09
N HIS A 326 11.04 -14.24 -15.74
CA HIS A 326 11.73 -15.51 -15.50
C HIS A 326 12.74 -15.38 -14.34
N PRO A 327 12.91 -16.44 -13.53
CA PRO A 327 13.91 -16.46 -12.47
C PRO A 327 15.33 -16.36 -13.03
N VAL A 328 16.25 -15.77 -12.27
CA VAL A 328 17.68 -15.69 -12.61
C VAL A 328 18.46 -16.46 -11.54
N PRO A 329 19.39 -17.36 -11.90
CA PRO A 329 20.20 -18.09 -10.94
C PRO A 329 20.97 -17.16 -9.99
N LEU A 330 21.01 -17.54 -8.70
CA LEU A 330 21.83 -16.85 -7.71
C LEU A 330 23.30 -17.26 -7.89
N GLY A 331 24.21 -16.28 -7.99
CA GLY A 331 25.65 -16.47 -8.14
C GLY A 331 26.35 -16.90 -6.84
N ILE A 332 25.87 -17.95 -6.17
CA ILE A 332 26.39 -18.42 -4.87
C ILE A 332 27.53 -19.43 -5.09
N SER A 333 28.58 -18.99 -5.79
CA SER A 333 29.80 -19.79 -5.98
C SER A 333 30.82 -19.44 -4.90
N GLY A 334 31.00 -20.33 -3.90
CA GLY A 334 32.12 -20.26 -2.96
C GLY A 334 32.01 -19.25 -1.80
N SER A 335 30.81 -18.83 -1.40
CA SER A 335 30.65 -17.89 -0.28
C SER A 335 30.98 -18.55 1.07
N ALA A 336 31.98 -18.03 1.79
CA ALA A 336 32.39 -18.50 3.13
C ALA A 336 31.43 -18.06 4.26
N VAL A 337 30.12 -18.18 4.04
CA VAL A 337 29.06 -17.72 4.94
C VAL A 337 28.46 -18.93 5.67
N SER A 338 28.44 -18.88 6.99
CA SER A 338 27.98 -20.02 7.81
C SER A 338 26.46 -20.26 7.80
N ASP A 339 25.63 -19.21 7.66
CA ASP A 339 24.18 -19.37 7.44
C ASP A 339 23.87 -19.28 5.93
N PRO A 340 23.44 -20.38 5.28
CA PRO A 340 23.08 -20.34 3.86
C PRO A 340 21.92 -19.40 3.57
N ARG A 341 21.00 -19.15 4.50
CA ARG A 341 19.87 -18.22 4.31
C ARG A 341 20.35 -16.78 4.16
N LEU A 342 21.31 -16.36 4.99
CA LEU A 342 21.94 -15.05 4.89
C LEU A 342 22.69 -14.92 3.55
N ALA A 343 23.41 -15.96 3.13
CA ALA A 343 24.10 -15.99 1.84
C ALA A 343 23.13 -15.80 0.66
N HIS A 344 21.98 -16.47 0.68
CA HIS A 344 20.93 -16.31 -0.35
C HIS A 344 20.32 -14.90 -0.33
N PHE A 345 20.01 -14.37 0.85
CA PHE A 345 19.45 -13.01 1.01
C PHE A 345 20.39 -11.94 0.44
N LEU A 346 21.68 -12.01 0.79
CA LEU A 346 22.68 -11.09 0.26
C LEU A 346 22.88 -11.27 -1.25
N ALA A 347 22.81 -12.50 -1.77
CA ALA A 347 22.91 -12.78 -3.21
C ALA A 347 21.72 -12.24 -4.03
N ILE A 348 20.52 -12.10 -3.46
CA ILE A 348 19.38 -11.47 -4.14
C ILE A 348 19.69 -10.01 -4.50
N PHE A 349 20.32 -9.27 -3.58
CA PHE A 349 20.72 -7.88 -3.77
C PHE A 349 22.13 -7.72 -4.38
N ASP A 350 22.83 -8.83 -4.65
CA ASP A 350 24.24 -8.83 -5.04
C ASP A 350 25.10 -8.01 -4.07
N CYS A 351 25.10 -8.45 -2.81
CA CYS A 351 25.69 -7.80 -1.63
C CYS A 351 26.44 -8.79 -0.72
N GLN A 352 26.92 -9.93 -1.27
CA GLN A 352 27.55 -11.01 -0.52
C GLN A 352 28.78 -10.56 0.29
N GLU A 353 29.47 -9.48 -0.12
CA GLU A 353 30.61 -8.93 0.62
C GLU A 353 30.24 -8.35 1.99
N PHE A 354 28.96 -8.06 2.25
CA PHE A 354 28.52 -7.54 3.56
C PHE A 354 28.26 -8.66 4.59
N SER A 355 28.43 -9.94 4.22
CA SER A 355 28.25 -11.06 5.16
C SER A 355 29.12 -10.95 6.44
N PRO A 356 30.41 -10.54 6.38
CA PRO A 356 31.23 -10.34 7.58
C PRO A 356 30.76 -9.17 8.47
N LEU A 357 29.83 -8.34 8.00
CA LEU A 357 29.28 -7.23 8.79
C LEU A 357 28.09 -7.66 9.67
N TYR A 358 27.42 -8.76 9.34
CA TYR A 358 26.30 -9.30 10.11
C TYR A 358 26.71 -9.61 11.55
N GLY A 359 25.93 -9.13 12.53
CA GLY A 359 26.27 -9.23 13.95
C GLY A 359 27.46 -8.36 14.42
N THR A 360 28.11 -7.58 13.55
CA THR A 360 29.21 -6.65 13.90
C THR A 360 28.82 -5.17 13.82
N LEU A 361 27.68 -4.88 13.19
CA LEU A 361 27.05 -3.57 13.20
C LEU A 361 26.18 -3.45 14.46
N GLU A 362 26.05 -2.25 15.01
CA GLU A 362 25.24 -1.99 16.21
C GLU A 362 23.77 -2.38 16.05
N GLU A 363 23.24 -2.31 14.83
CA GLU A 363 21.89 -2.72 14.47
C GLU A 363 21.89 -3.40 13.10
N ASP A 364 21.13 -4.49 12.96
CA ASP A 364 20.89 -5.18 11.69
C ASP A 364 20.21 -4.28 10.64
N SER A 365 19.54 -3.21 11.08
CA SER A 365 18.95 -2.18 10.22
C SER A 365 20.00 -1.54 9.30
N LEU A 366 21.25 -1.43 9.75
CA LEU A 366 22.36 -0.88 8.97
C LEU A 366 22.84 -1.85 7.88
N LEU A 367 22.73 -3.17 8.09
CA LEU A 367 23.02 -4.15 7.04
C LEU A 367 21.96 -4.07 5.92
N ALA A 368 20.69 -3.87 6.29
CA ALA A 368 19.61 -3.64 5.34
C ALA A 368 19.82 -2.33 4.55
N VAL A 369 20.23 -1.25 5.22
CA VAL A 369 20.63 0.02 4.58
C VAL A 369 21.76 -0.20 3.57
N LEU A 370 22.83 -0.91 3.96
CA LEU A 370 23.96 -1.20 3.05
C LEU A 370 23.52 -1.95 1.81
N CYS A 371 22.72 -3.01 1.96
CA CYS A 371 22.21 -3.79 0.82
C CYS A 371 21.36 -2.93 -0.12
N LEU A 372 20.45 -2.11 0.44
CA LEU A 372 19.54 -1.28 -0.34
C LEU A 372 20.24 -0.11 -1.04
N VAL A 373 21.10 0.63 -0.34
CA VAL A 373 21.82 1.78 -0.93
C VAL A 373 22.80 1.30 -1.99
N THR A 374 23.52 0.19 -1.74
CA THR A 374 24.41 -0.42 -2.74
C THR A 374 23.63 -0.84 -3.99
N HIS A 375 22.51 -1.55 -3.82
CA HIS A 375 21.65 -1.93 -4.95
C HIS A 375 21.14 -0.71 -5.73
N LEU A 376 20.65 0.33 -5.05
CA LEU A 376 20.19 1.58 -5.68
C LEU A 376 21.30 2.24 -6.51
N VAL A 377 22.50 2.39 -5.95
CA VAL A 377 23.65 3.04 -6.62
C VAL A 377 24.19 2.23 -7.80
N LEU A 378 24.05 0.89 -7.76
CA LEU A 378 24.41 0.01 -8.87
C LEU A 378 23.36 0.04 -10.01
N GLN A 379 22.07 0.04 -9.68
CA GLN A 379 21.00 0.01 -10.70
C GLN A 379 20.70 1.39 -11.30
N VAL A 380 20.92 2.48 -10.56
CA VAL A 380 20.63 3.85 -11.00
C VAL A 380 21.93 4.61 -11.26
N GLN A 381 22.38 4.58 -12.52
CA GLN A 381 23.68 5.14 -12.95
C GLN A 381 23.80 6.67 -12.77
N GLN A 382 22.69 7.36 -12.56
CA GLN A 382 22.59 8.79 -12.33
C GLN A 382 22.60 9.17 -10.84
N LEU A 383 22.70 8.20 -9.91
CA LEU A 383 22.98 8.50 -8.50
C LEU A 383 24.44 8.91 -8.31
N SER A 384 24.59 10.00 -7.56
CA SER A 384 25.83 10.69 -7.22
C SER A 384 26.33 10.34 -5.82
N LEU A 385 27.49 10.88 -5.44
CA LEU A 385 27.98 10.77 -4.06
C LEU A 385 27.05 11.48 -3.08
N GLU A 386 26.49 12.63 -3.48
CA GLU A 386 25.57 13.43 -2.66
C GLU A 386 24.22 12.70 -2.47
N ASP A 387 23.71 12.06 -3.53
CA ASP A 387 22.50 11.21 -3.46
C ASP A 387 22.72 10.02 -2.48
N MET A 388 23.91 9.40 -2.47
CA MET A 388 24.29 8.28 -1.60
C MET A 388 24.49 8.74 -0.14
N ASP A 389 25.22 9.84 0.05
CA ASP A 389 25.53 10.40 1.36
C ASP A 389 24.25 10.85 2.07
N ALA A 390 23.23 11.33 1.35
CA ALA A 390 21.91 11.63 1.89
C ALA A 390 21.19 10.40 2.48
N TYR A 391 21.20 9.25 1.79
CA TYR A 391 20.60 8.01 2.30
C TYR A 391 21.31 7.49 3.55
N LEU A 392 22.65 7.47 3.52
CA LEU A 392 23.47 6.97 4.62
C LEU A 392 23.40 7.89 5.85
N SER A 393 23.49 9.21 5.64
CA SER A 393 23.39 10.20 6.70
C SER A 393 22.07 10.07 7.45
N GLN A 394 20.92 10.05 6.74
CA GLN A 394 19.63 9.98 7.43
C GLN A 394 19.44 8.63 8.14
N ALA A 395 19.95 7.52 7.58
CA ALA A 395 19.87 6.20 8.20
C ALA A 395 20.71 6.11 9.49
N VAL A 396 21.82 6.84 9.58
CA VAL A 396 22.60 6.99 10.82
C VAL A 396 21.89 7.94 11.80
N CYS A 397 21.36 9.07 11.32
CA CYS A 397 20.76 10.12 12.15
C CYS A 397 19.38 9.72 12.73
N VAL A 398 18.58 8.95 11.99
CA VAL A 398 17.22 8.57 12.44
C VAL A 398 17.26 7.73 13.71
N ARG A 399 18.33 6.93 13.92
CA ARG A 399 18.48 6.01 15.06
C ARG A 399 18.37 6.73 16.40
N HIS A 400 19.05 7.86 16.55
CA HIS A 400 19.12 8.64 17.79
C HIS A 400 18.09 9.78 17.89
N ARG A 401 17.13 9.89 16.96
CA ARG A 401 16.08 10.93 16.98
C ARG A 401 14.70 10.39 17.36
N SER A 402 13.99 11.11 18.22
CA SER A 402 12.57 10.93 18.50
C SER A 402 11.69 11.48 17.36
N TYR A 403 10.42 11.07 17.28
CA TYR A 403 9.53 11.62 16.24
C TYR A 403 9.26 13.12 16.44
N GLN A 404 9.22 13.61 17.69
CA GLN A 404 9.02 15.02 17.99
C GLN A 404 10.20 15.89 17.53
N GLU A 405 11.41 15.33 17.47
CA GLU A 405 12.58 16.01 16.89
C GLU A 405 12.56 15.97 15.37
N LEU A 406 12.15 14.84 14.77
CA LEU A 406 12.01 14.70 13.31
C LEU A 406 10.95 15.68 12.75
N GLN A 407 9.81 15.83 13.44
CA GLN A 407 8.78 16.83 13.11
C GLN A 407 9.30 18.29 13.09
N ARG A 408 10.40 18.60 13.79
CA ARG A 408 10.99 19.95 13.85
C ARG A 408 11.99 20.23 12.73
N VAL A 409 12.44 19.23 11.97
CA VAL A 409 13.38 19.39 10.86
C VAL A 409 12.76 20.29 9.79
N GLN A 410 13.30 21.50 9.59
CA GLN A 410 12.77 22.42 8.59
C GLN A 410 13.29 22.09 7.19
N LEU A 411 12.41 22.20 6.18
CA LEU A 411 12.75 22.06 4.77
C LEU A 411 12.52 23.42 4.09
N PRO A 412 13.55 24.06 3.50
CA PRO A 412 13.39 25.36 2.85
C PRO A 412 12.56 25.26 1.56
N TYR A 413 12.59 24.12 0.88
CA TYR A 413 11.74 23.75 -0.25
C TYR A 413 11.74 22.22 -0.41
N LEU A 414 10.91 21.71 -1.32
CA LEU A 414 10.87 20.31 -1.74
C LEU A 414 11.45 20.11 -3.14
N SER A 415 12.47 19.25 -3.23
CA SER A 415 12.99 18.69 -4.48
C SER A 415 12.12 17.52 -4.96
N SER A 416 11.65 17.55 -6.21
CA SER A 416 10.93 16.42 -6.85
C SER A 416 11.79 15.16 -6.86
N ARG A 417 13.07 15.28 -7.25
CA ARG A 417 14.03 14.18 -7.28
C ARG A 417 14.18 13.52 -5.90
N ALA A 418 14.29 14.31 -4.84
CA ALA A 418 14.38 13.80 -3.47
C ALA A 418 13.09 13.05 -3.06
N VAL A 419 11.92 13.57 -3.44
CA VAL A 419 10.62 12.92 -3.20
C VAL A 419 10.52 11.55 -3.89
N GLN A 420 11.00 11.43 -5.14
CA GLN A 420 11.06 10.14 -5.84
C GLN A 420 12.10 9.20 -5.24
N MET A 421 13.30 9.70 -4.88
CA MET A 421 14.34 8.91 -4.21
C MET A 421 13.86 8.32 -2.87
N ALA A 422 13.22 9.13 -2.03
CA ALA A 422 12.60 8.66 -0.79
C ALA A 422 11.59 7.54 -1.05
N SER A 423 10.77 7.70 -2.09
CA SER A 423 9.78 6.70 -2.51
C SER A 423 10.40 5.41 -3.05
N LEU A 424 11.52 5.49 -3.79
CA LEU A 424 12.31 4.35 -4.24
C LEU A 424 12.90 3.58 -3.06
N TYR A 425 13.56 4.26 -2.11
CA TYR A 425 14.15 3.63 -0.92
C TYR A 425 13.11 2.89 -0.09
N VAL A 426 12.00 3.55 0.24
CA VAL A 426 10.91 2.94 1.03
C VAL A 426 10.28 1.75 0.29
N ARG A 427 10.18 1.81 -1.05
CA ARG A 427 9.77 0.64 -1.85
C ARG A 427 10.79 -0.49 -1.76
N GLY A 428 12.09 -0.17 -1.75
CA GLY A 428 13.19 -1.10 -1.60
C GLY A 428 13.19 -1.87 -0.29
N LEU A 429 12.82 -1.24 0.84
CA LEU A 429 12.59 -1.95 2.11
C LEU A 429 11.53 -3.06 1.97
N GLY A 430 10.49 -2.84 1.15
CA GLY A 430 9.50 -3.87 0.82
C GLY A 430 10.07 -5.04 0.00
N HIS A 431 11.02 -4.77 -0.89
CA HIS A 431 11.72 -5.82 -1.65
C HIS A 431 12.73 -6.59 -0.79
N LEU A 432 13.46 -5.90 0.12
CA LEU A 432 14.30 -6.54 1.14
C LEU A 432 13.48 -7.48 2.02
N LEU A 433 12.31 -7.03 2.48
CA LEU A 433 11.39 -7.84 3.26
C LEU A 433 10.91 -9.07 2.48
N GLY A 434 10.51 -8.90 1.21
CA GLY A 434 10.14 -10.03 0.34
C GLY A 434 11.26 -11.06 0.16
N ALA A 435 12.50 -10.58 -0.04
CA ALA A 435 13.70 -11.43 -0.12
C ALA A 435 14.00 -12.14 1.21
N ASN A 436 13.90 -11.44 2.34
CA ASN A 436 14.08 -12.01 3.68
C ASN A 436 13.08 -13.16 3.91
N CYS A 437 11.79 -12.94 3.60
CA CYS A 437 10.76 -13.96 3.66
C CYS A 437 11.08 -15.18 2.77
N ALA A 438 11.53 -14.96 1.53
CA ALA A 438 11.87 -16.02 0.58
C ALA A 438 13.09 -16.84 1.04
N CYS A 439 14.09 -16.19 1.66
CA CYS A 439 15.25 -16.85 2.25
C CYS A 439 14.98 -17.47 3.63
N GLY A 440 13.73 -17.47 4.11
CA GLY A 440 13.36 -18.10 5.38
C GLY A 440 13.59 -17.23 6.63
N GLY A 441 13.87 -15.94 6.45
CA GLY A 441 14.03 -14.94 7.51
C GLY A 441 15.41 -14.92 8.18
N PRO A 442 16.53 -14.77 7.44
CA PRO A 442 17.86 -14.60 8.05
C PRO A 442 18.02 -13.33 8.87
N LEU A 443 17.30 -12.24 8.56
CA LEU A 443 17.27 -11.01 9.36
C LEU A 443 15.97 -10.92 10.17
N PRO A 444 16.00 -10.33 11.39
CA PRO A 444 14.79 -9.94 12.10
C PRO A 444 13.94 -9.00 11.25
N ASN A 445 12.64 -9.23 11.14
CA ASN A 445 11.77 -8.38 10.32
C ASN A 445 11.81 -6.91 10.72
N ASP A 446 11.97 -6.60 12.02
CA ASP A 446 12.10 -5.23 12.54
C ASP A 446 13.30 -4.48 11.96
N ALA A 447 14.41 -5.16 11.66
CA ALA A 447 15.58 -4.55 11.00
C ALA A 447 15.26 -4.00 9.60
N LEU A 448 14.22 -4.55 8.94
CA LEU A 448 13.79 -4.17 7.59
C LEU A 448 12.70 -3.09 7.60
N MET A 449 12.33 -2.60 8.79
CA MET A 449 11.22 -1.66 8.92
C MET A 449 11.66 -0.20 8.74
N PRO A 450 10.84 0.63 8.07
CA PRO A 450 11.17 2.04 7.84
C PRO A 450 11.50 2.82 9.12
N TRP A 451 10.80 2.57 10.23
CA TRP A 451 11.04 3.27 11.51
C TRP A 451 12.41 3.02 12.15
N ARG A 452 13.16 2.01 11.70
CA ARG A 452 14.55 1.77 12.10
C ARG A 452 15.57 2.51 11.22
N SER A 453 15.24 2.79 9.96
CA SER A 453 16.22 3.15 8.93
C SER A 453 15.86 4.34 8.05
N PHE A 454 14.65 4.89 8.15
CA PHE A 454 14.17 5.96 7.28
C PHE A 454 13.19 6.92 7.96
N ASP A 455 13.46 8.23 7.83
CA ASP A 455 12.49 9.29 8.04
C ASP A 455 12.49 10.25 6.86
N GLY A 456 11.31 10.58 6.35
CA GLY A 456 11.18 11.31 5.09
C GLY A 456 11.62 12.77 5.16
N ARG A 457 11.25 13.48 6.23
CA ARG A 457 11.63 14.88 6.44
C ARG A 457 13.13 14.99 6.72
N LEU A 458 13.68 14.04 7.48
CA LEU A 458 15.12 13.91 7.68
C LEU A 458 15.89 13.64 6.38
N PHE A 459 15.49 12.62 5.60
CA PHE A 459 16.10 12.30 4.31
C PHE A 459 16.14 13.52 3.38
N HIS A 460 15.02 14.23 3.27
CA HIS A 460 14.93 15.41 2.41
C HIS A 460 15.89 16.52 2.86
N SER A 461 16.02 16.74 4.18
CA SER A 461 17.00 17.70 4.73
C SER A 461 18.44 17.29 4.39
N ARG A 462 18.79 16.01 4.52
CA ARG A 462 20.13 15.49 4.16
C ARG A 462 20.43 15.59 2.69
N TYR A 463 19.43 15.33 1.84
CA TYR A 463 19.54 15.53 0.40
C TYR A 463 19.92 16.98 0.06
N LEU A 464 19.20 17.96 0.64
CA LEU A 464 19.46 19.37 0.39
C LEU A 464 20.84 19.80 0.90
N LEU A 465 21.23 19.36 2.10
CA LEU A 465 22.55 19.65 2.68
C LEU A 465 23.68 19.04 1.84
N ALA A 466 23.55 17.78 1.40
CA ALA A 466 24.58 17.09 0.63
C ALA A 466 24.79 17.76 -0.74
N HIS A 467 23.70 18.08 -1.45
CA HIS A 467 23.80 18.76 -2.75
C HIS A 467 24.23 20.24 -2.64
N ALA A 468 24.06 20.89 -1.47
CA ALA A 468 24.62 22.20 -1.17
C ALA A 468 26.12 22.17 -0.79
N GLY A 469 26.74 20.98 -0.71
CA GLY A 469 28.14 20.84 -0.29
C GLY A 469 28.38 21.08 1.19
N ALA A 470 27.38 20.85 2.05
CA ALA A 470 27.51 21.02 3.49
C ALA A 470 28.61 20.12 4.09
N ALA A 471 29.23 20.56 5.18
CA ALA A 471 30.23 19.78 5.89
C ALA A 471 29.64 18.47 6.42
N MET A 472 30.47 17.43 6.48
CA MET A 472 30.06 16.11 6.95
C MET A 472 29.57 16.10 8.40
N SER A 473 30.06 17.01 9.25
CA SER A 473 29.53 17.18 10.60
C SER A 473 28.08 17.69 10.56
N THR A 474 27.77 18.69 9.73
CA THR A 474 26.40 19.22 9.52
C THR A 474 25.45 18.17 8.93
N LEU A 475 25.95 17.29 8.04
CA LEU A 475 25.20 16.12 7.57
C LEU A 475 24.88 15.12 8.69
N LEU A 476 25.58 15.16 9.82
CA LEU A 476 25.42 14.24 10.94
C LEU A 476 25.00 14.97 12.23
N ASP A 477 24.38 16.16 12.12
CA ASP A 477 23.95 17.01 13.24
C ASP A 477 25.05 17.35 14.25
N ASP A 478 26.30 17.43 13.77
CA ASP A 478 27.53 17.59 14.55
C ASP A 478 27.72 16.49 15.63
N HIS A 479 27.01 15.36 15.50
CA HIS A 479 27.12 14.20 16.36
C HIS A 479 28.39 13.39 16.03
N THR A 480 29.49 13.73 16.70
CA THR A 480 30.83 13.17 16.46
C THR A 480 30.87 11.64 16.45
N ALA A 481 30.16 10.96 17.35
CA ALA A 481 30.10 9.51 17.41
C ALA A 481 29.41 8.85 16.19
N SER A 482 28.68 9.62 15.37
CA SER A 482 28.09 9.12 14.11
C SER A 482 29.04 9.22 12.91
N VAL A 483 30.15 9.96 13.01
CA VAL A 483 31.08 10.20 11.88
C VAL A 483 31.78 8.92 11.45
N ASP A 484 32.38 8.18 12.39
CA ASP A 484 33.09 6.93 12.09
C ASP A 484 32.17 5.87 11.51
N LEU A 485 30.94 5.76 12.05
CA LEU A 485 29.93 4.86 11.52
C LEU A 485 29.53 5.24 10.09
N PHE A 486 29.22 6.52 9.85
CA PHE A 486 28.87 7.02 8.52
C PHE A 486 29.99 6.74 7.51
N LEU A 487 31.24 7.06 7.85
CA LEU A 487 32.40 6.79 7.00
C LEU A 487 32.59 5.30 6.71
N ARG A 488 32.44 4.42 7.72
CA ARG A 488 32.49 2.96 7.54
C ARG A 488 31.38 2.47 6.61
N LEU A 489 30.15 2.96 6.74
CA LEU A 489 29.04 2.56 5.86
C LEU A 489 29.28 3.06 4.42
N ARG A 490 29.70 4.32 4.28
CA ARG A 490 30.03 4.96 3.00
C ARG A 490 31.10 4.19 2.22
N GLU A 491 32.19 3.82 2.89
CA GLU A 491 33.29 3.08 2.25
C GLU A 491 32.89 1.66 1.86
N ASN A 492 32.02 0.99 2.63
CA ASN A 492 31.47 -0.32 2.25
C ASN A 492 30.64 -0.23 0.95
N VAL A 493 29.78 0.78 0.80
CA VAL A 493 29.00 0.99 -0.43
C VAL A 493 29.94 1.32 -1.61
N LEU A 494 30.94 2.19 -1.41
CA LEU A 494 31.89 2.58 -2.46
C LEU A 494 32.74 1.38 -2.92
N GLU A 495 33.22 0.55 -1.99
CA GLU A 495 33.99 -0.66 -2.34
C GLU A 495 33.14 -1.70 -3.08
N ALA A 496 31.90 -1.92 -2.65
CA ALA A 496 30.96 -2.79 -3.37
C ALA A 496 30.64 -2.27 -4.79
N CYS A 497 30.61 -0.94 -4.98
CA CYS A 497 30.49 -0.33 -6.31
C CYS A 497 31.76 -0.54 -7.14
N ARG A 498 32.94 -0.30 -6.59
CA ARG A 498 34.24 -0.47 -7.29
C ARG A 498 34.44 -1.91 -7.77
N LYS A 499 34.12 -2.90 -6.94
CA LYS A 499 34.14 -4.34 -7.31
C LYS A 499 33.26 -4.69 -8.51
N ARG A 500 32.21 -3.92 -8.76
CA ARG A 500 31.27 -4.07 -9.88
C ARG A 500 31.53 -3.10 -11.03
N GLY A 501 32.73 -2.48 -11.06
CA GLY A 501 33.13 -1.52 -12.10
C GLY A 501 32.42 -0.17 -12.03
N ARG A 502 31.62 0.10 -10.99
CA ARG A 502 30.88 1.35 -10.83
C ARG A 502 31.70 2.36 -10.03
N THR A 503 32.13 3.43 -10.70
CA THR A 503 32.67 4.63 -10.01
C THR A 503 31.53 5.62 -9.78
N VAL A 504 31.15 5.83 -8.52
CA VAL A 504 30.18 6.86 -8.14
C VAL A 504 30.85 8.22 -8.22
N ARG A 505 30.25 9.17 -8.94
CA ARG A 505 30.80 10.52 -9.14
C ARG A 505 30.05 11.53 -8.29
N SER A 506 30.77 12.53 -7.78
CA SER A 506 30.14 13.76 -7.27
C SER A 506 29.38 14.44 -8.41
N ARG A 507 28.13 14.85 -8.13
CA ARG A 507 27.30 15.67 -9.00
C ARG A 507 26.37 16.52 -8.12
N PRO A 508 26.90 17.56 -7.46
CA PRO A 508 26.12 18.51 -6.69
C PRO A 508 25.06 19.13 -7.60
N ARG A 509 23.89 19.43 -7.03
CA ARG A 509 22.76 19.98 -7.78
C ARG A 509 22.45 21.36 -7.23
N SER A 510 22.57 22.36 -8.09
CA SER A 510 22.20 23.73 -7.77
C SER A 510 20.75 23.79 -7.30
N HIS A 511 20.49 24.63 -6.29
CA HIS A 511 19.14 25.00 -5.92
C HIS A 511 18.41 25.59 -7.15
N PRO A 512 17.11 25.33 -7.33
CA PRO A 512 16.32 26.19 -8.19
C PRO A 512 16.36 27.58 -7.56
N GLU A 513 16.98 28.56 -8.22
CA GLU A 513 16.71 29.94 -7.84
C GLU A 513 15.21 30.18 -8.04
N PRO A 514 14.50 30.75 -7.05
CA PRO A 514 13.10 31.11 -7.25
C PRO A 514 13.07 32.07 -8.44
N HIS A 515 12.30 31.73 -9.48
CA HIS A 515 12.20 32.54 -10.69
C HIS A 515 11.98 34.00 -10.30
N GLY A 516 12.98 34.83 -10.58
CA GLY A 516 12.99 36.23 -10.16
C GLY A 516 11.70 36.88 -10.60
N SER A 517 10.92 37.36 -9.63
CA SER A 517 9.66 38.04 -9.89
C SER A 517 9.97 39.34 -10.65
N GLY A 518 9.89 39.26 -11.98
CA GLY A 518 9.92 40.42 -12.84
C GLY A 518 8.89 41.42 -12.33
N SER A 519 9.34 42.62 -12.03
CA SER A 519 8.53 43.70 -11.47
C SER A 519 7.48 44.18 -12.48
N THR A 520 6.39 43.44 -12.58
CA THR A 520 5.14 43.86 -13.21
C THR A 520 4.01 43.69 -12.20
N THR A 521 3.67 44.80 -11.54
CA THR A 521 2.51 44.93 -10.65
C THR A 521 1.23 44.44 -11.34
N PRO A 522 0.57 43.38 -10.85
CA PRO A 522 -0.75 43.01 -11.33
C PRO A 522 -1.78 43.99 -10.77
N GLY A 523 -2.60 44.54 -11.66
CA GLY A 523 -3.82 45.25 -11.27
C GLY A 523 -4.83 44.31 -10.61
N HIS A 524 -5.77 44.92 -9.89
CA HIS A 524 -6.83 44.27 -9.13
C HIS A 524 -7.76 43.38 -9.97
N GLN A 525 -8.34 42.34 -9.32
CA GLN A 525 -9.45 41.47 -9.77
C GLN A 525 -9.01 40.39 -10.80
N ASP A 526 -9.42 39.12 -10.73
CA ASP A 526 -10.63 38.53 -10.14
C ASP A 526 -10.44 37.56 -8.95
N GLY A 527 -11.50 37.35 -8.18
CA GLY A 527 -11.47 36.65 -6.89
C GLY A 527 -11.78 35.14 -6.95
N TRP A 528 -10.86 34.34 -6.41
CA TRP A 528 -11.15 33.01 -5.86
C TRP A 528 -11.06 33.06 -4.33
N MET A 529 -12.14 33.51 -3.69
CA MET A 529 -12.26 33.51 -2.23
C MET A 529 -12.81 32.15 -1.76
N GLU A 530 -11.98 31.11 -1.74
CA GLU A 530 -12.32 29.84 -1.08
C GLU A 530 -12.30 30.09 0.43
N ARG A 531 -13.49 30.34 1.01
CA ARG A 531 -13.69 30.58 2.45
C ARG A 531 -13.18 29.37 3.23
N GLU A 532 -12.27 29.60 4.19
CA GLU A 532 -11.79 28.54 5.09
C GLU A 532 -12.92 28.06 6.02
N GLU A 533 -13.62 26.98 5.63
CA GLU A 533 -14.48 26.25 6.56
C GLU A 533 -13.68 25.19 7.32
N TRP A 534 -13.24 25.57 8.51
CA TRP A 534 -12.68 24.70 9.53
C TRP A 534 -13.75 23.73 10.08
N ALA A 535 -13.91 22.58 9.46
CA ALA A 535 -14.69 21.46 10.01
C ALA A 535 -13.81 20.57 10.90
N GLY A 536 -13.40 21.08 12.06
CA GLY A 536 -12.44 20.40 12.92
C GLY A 536 -12.12 21.07 14.25
N ASP A 537 -13.10 21.74 14.89
CA ASP A 537 -12.93 22.32 16.22
C ASP A 537 -13.90 21.67 17.23
N TYR A 538 -13.36 20.95 18.21
CA TYR A 538 -14.07 20.48 19.40
C TYR A 538 -13.22 20.82 20.62
N GLN A 539 -13.39 22.06 21.11
CA GLN A 539 -12.66 22.57 22.25
C GLN A 539 -12.97 21.84 23.56
N ARG A 540 -11.94 21.75 24.41
CA ARG A 540 -12.10 21.44 25.83
C ARG A 540 -12.82 22.60 26.55
N GLY A 541 -13.84 22.27 27.32
CA GLY A 541 -14.44 23.11 28.36
C GLY A 541 -15.44 22.24 29.15
N GLY A 542 -15.40 22.15 30.47
CA GLY A 542 -15.08 23.21 31.43
C GLY A 542 -16.40 23.72 32.01
N GLY A 543 -17.09 22.89 32.79
CA GLY A 543 -18.48 23.15 33.16
C GLY A 543 -18.66 24.26 34.19
N ARG A 544 -19.75 25.02 34.06
CA ARG A 544 -20.43 25.73 35.16
C ARG A 544 -21.95 25.84 34.88
N ARG A 545 -22.66 26.25 35.92
CA ARG A 545 -24.09 26.04 36.18
C ARG A 545 -25.03 27.11 35.60
N ASP A 546 -26.33 26.81 35.73
CA ASP A 546 -27.50 27.70 35.72
C ASP A 546 -27.89 28.31 34.34
N GLU A 547 -29.17 28.55 34.01
CA GLU A 547 -30.42 28.44 34.79
C GLU A 547 -31.66 28.13 33.90
N ARG A 548 -32.81 27.85 34.52
CA ARG A 548 -34.10 27.52 33.86
C ARG A 548 -34.68 28.69 33.03
N LYS A 549 -35.37 28.37 31.93
CA LYS A 549 -36.72 28.91 31.65
C LYS A 549 -37.54 28.06 30.67
N THR A 550 -38.85 28.02 30.92
CA THR A 550 -39.85 27.12 30.34
C THR A 550 -40.82 27.81 29.36
N ARG A 551 -41.60 27.00 28.62
CA ARG A 551 -42.87 27.30 27.87
C ARG A 551 -42.69 27.41 26.34
N ARG A 552 -43.65 27.02 25.48
CA ARG A 552 -44.88 26.16 25.59
C ARG A 552 -45.30 25.71 24.18
N CYS A 553 -46.15 24.69 24.08
CA CYS A 553 -46.69 24.11 22.83
C CYS A 553 -47.74 24.99 22.11
N GLY A 554 -47.99 24.73 20.81
CA GLY A 554 -49.18 25.21 20.07
C GLY A 554 -49.10 25.02 18.54
N PRO A 555 -49.95 24.18 17.89
CA PRO A 555 -49.86 23.86 16.46
C PRO A 555 -51.03 24.38 15.58
N SER A 556 -50.79 24.48 14.27
CA SER A 556 -51.77 24.59 13.15
C SER A 556 -50.96 24.51 11.83
N GLY A 557 -51.43 24.07 10.66
CA GLY A 557 -52.75 23.61 10.20
C GLY A 557 -52.72 23.53 8.66
N TYR A 558 -53.52 22.65 8.05
CA TYR A 558 -53.50 22.38 6.61
C TYR A 558 -53.90 23.59 5.74
N HIS A 559 -53.34 23.69 4.51
CA HIS A 559 -54.19 23.95 3.34
C HIS A 559 -53.58 23.43 2.02
N GLN A 560 -54.45 22.83 1.22
CA GLN A 560 -54.22 22.25 -0.11
C GLN A 560 -54.98 23.10 -1.14
N ARG A 561 -54.41 23.35 -2.33
CA ARG A 561 -55.21 23.63 -3.54
C ARG A 561 -54.45 23.37 -4.84
N GLU A 562 -55.19 22.86 -5.81
CA GLU A 562 -54.74 22.45 -7.14
C GLU A 562 -54.93 23.58 -8.18
N GLY A 563 -54.29 23.42 -9.36
CA GLY A 563 -54.55 24.19 -10.57
C GLY A 563 -54.20 23.37 -11.81
N LEU A 564 -55.15 23.20 -12.74
CA LEU A 564 -55.11 22.25 -13.86
C LEU A 564 -54.97 22.93 -15.24
N ALA A 565 -54.66 22.09 -16.25
CA ALA A 565 -54.75 22.30 -17.70
C ALA A 565 -53.65 23.16 -18.38
N GLY A 566 -53.28 22.93 -19.65
CA GLY A 566 -53.91 22.09 -20.69
C GLY A 566 -52.96 21.53 -21.78
N ARG A 567 -53.54 20.91 -22.82
CA ARG A 567 -52.91 20.02 -23.83
C ARG A 567 -52.53 20.70 -25.16
N ALA A 568 -51.71 19.97 -25.95
CA ALA A 568 -51.54 20.01 -27.42
C ALA A 568 -50.77 21.21 -28.03
N GLY A 569 -50.14 21.12 -29.20
CA GLY A 569 -49.85 19.94 -30.05
C GLY A 569 -49.54 20.29 -31.53
N HIS A 570 -48.47 19.69 -32.09
CA HIS A 570 -48.09 19.54 -33.51
C HIS A 570 -47.86 20.75 -34.46
N GLN A 571 -46.70 20.70 -35.16
CA GLN A 571 -46.45 20.94 -36.62
C GLN A 571 -46.87 22.28 -37.27
N SER A 572 -46.24 22.83 -38.33
CA SER A 572 -44.98 22.64 -39.08
C SER A 572 -44.88 23.86 -40.06
N SER A 573 -43.77 24.27 -40.70
CA SER A 573 -43.00 23.55 -41.72
C SER A 573 -42.04 24.51 -42.48
N LEU A 574 -40.98 23.95 -43.09
CA LEU A 574 -40.30 24.36 -44.36
C LEU A 574 -39.61 25.76 -44.46
N THR A 575 -38.48 25.94 -45.15
CA THR A 575 -37.69 25.13 -46.13
C THR A 575 -36.18 25.11 -45.74
N GLN A 576 -35.13 24.72 -46.50
CA GLN A 576 -34.85 24.06 -47.81
C GLN A 576 -33.44 23.37 -47.67
N GLN A 577 -33.22 22.10 -48.06
CA GLN A 577 -32.60 21.59 -49.31
C GLN A 577 -31.09 21.84 -49.53
N THR A 578 -30.21 20.92 -50.00
CA THR A 578 -30.08 19.42 -50.21
C THR A 578 -28.66 19.16 -50.85
N PRO A 579 -28.22 17.96 -51.32
CA PRO A 579 -28.07 16.62 -50.70
C PRO A 579 -26.66 15.95 -50.99
N PRO A 580 -26.41 14.69 -50.57
CA PRO A 580 -25.22 13.87 -50.92
C PRO A 580 -25.54 12.64 -51.83
N PRO A 581 -24.56 11.78 -52.18
CA PRO A 581 -24.80 10.42 -52.69
C PRO A 581 -24.18 9.29 -51.82
N SER A 582 -24.52 8.03 -52.14
CA SER A 582 -24.46 6.85 -51.25
C SER A 582 -23.73 5.60 -51.79
N PHE A 583 -23.55 4.58 -50.93
CA PHE A 583 -22.97 3.24 -51.15
C PHE A 583 -23.56 2.41 -52.32
N PRO A 584 -22.90 1.30 -52.76
CA PRO A 584 -23.30 -0.04 -52.25
C PRO A 584 -22.17 -1.09 -52.06
N HIS A 585 -22.47 -2.14 -51.28
CA HIS A 585 -21.75 -3.43 -51.17
C HIS A 585 -22.20 -4.44 -52.24
N PRO A 586 -21.39 -5.47 -52.54
CA PRO A 586 -21.77 -6.88 -52.30
C PRO A 586 -20.67 -7.62 -51.49
N GLY A 587 -20.72 -8.91 -51.14
CA GLY A 587 -21.68 -10.01 -51.39
C GLY A 587 -20.91 -11.35 -51.57
N ASP A 588 -21.37 -12.45 -50.96
CA ASP A 588 -20.60 -13.71 -50.78
C ASP A 588 -20.19 -14.46 -52.06
N GLY A 589 -19.14 -15.30 -51.97
CA GLY A 589 -18.70 -16.23 -53.01
C GLY A 589 -17.63 -17.22 -52.54
N ASP A 590 -17.85 -18.52 -52.80
CA ASP A 590 -17.12 -19.66 -52.22
C ASP A 590 -16.18 -20.37 -53.23
N LEU A 591 -15.31 -21.27 -52.74
CA LEU A 591 -14.59 -22.35 -53.43
C LEU A 591 -13.36 -22.08 -54.36
N ASN A 592 -12.24 -22.70 -53.97
CA ASN A 592 -11.31 -23.52 -54.78
C ASN A 592 -10.67 -22.99 -56.10
N HIS A 593 -9.33 -22.76 -56.10
CA HIS A 593 -8.34 -23.62 -56.79
C HIS A 593 -6.88 -23.12 -56.68
N HIS A 594 -5.94 -24.05 -56.44
CA HIS A 594 -4.51 -23.91 -56.75
C HIS A 594 -4.27 -24.26 -58.24
N PRO A 595 -3.22 -23.73 -58.89
CA PRO A 595 -1.94 -24.46 -58.91
C PRO A 595 -0.65 -23.61 -58.88
N SER A 596 0.37 -24.12 -58.20
CA SER A 596 1.80 -23.85 -58.52
C SER A 596 2.30 -24.93 -59.49
N PRO A 597 3.29 -24.66 -60.35
CA PRO A 597 4.64 -25.22 -60.10
C PRO A 597 5.79 -24.31 -60.60
N SER A 598 6.94 -24.21 -59.94
CA SER A 598 8.14 -25.05 -60.15
C SER A 598 9.38 -24.23 -59.68
N GLY A 599 10.56 -24.77 -59.33
CA GLY A 599 10.99 -26.16 -59.23
C GLY A 599 12.22 -26.33 -58.31
N MET A 600 12.30 -27.52 -57.70
CA MET A 600 13.44 -28.14 -56.98
C MET A 600 14.56 -28.55 -58.01
N PRO A 601 15.80 -29.01 -57.65
CA PRO A 601 15.99 -30.14 -56.70
C PRO A 601 17.33 -30.41 -55.95
N HIS A 602 17.18 -30.97 -54.73
CA HIS A 602 17.89 -32.16 -54.17
C HIS A 602 19.43 -32.15 -53.92
N ARG A 603 20.03 -33.02 -53.08
CA ARG A 603 19.60 -34.29 -52.42
C ARG A 603 20.45 -34.59 -51.16
N GLY A 604 19.94 -35.34 -50.18
CA GLY A 604 20.80 -35.97 -49.14
C GLY A 604 20.16 -36.33 -47.78
N GLN A 605 19.60 -37.54 -47.67
CA GLN A 605 19.26 -38.26 -46.42
C GLN A 605 20.05 -39.61 -46.44
N PRO A 606 20.08 -40.52 -45.42
CA PRO A 606 19.05 -40.78 -44.38
C PRO A 606 19.56 -41.27 -42.96
N ARG A 607 18.57 -41.66 -42.12
CA ARG A 607 18.58 -42.74 -41.07
C ARG A 607 18.60 -42.38 -39.57
N HIS A 608 17.50 -42.76 -38.91
CA HIS A 608 17.34 -43.18 -37.50
C HIS A 608 18.22 -44.42 -37.17
N PRO A 609 18.60 -44.72 -35.90
CA PRO A 609 17.61 -45.08 -34.84
C PRO A 609 17.96 -44.84 -33.35
N ASN A 610 17.03 -45.33 -32.51
CA ASN A 610 17.16 -45.83 -31.13
C ASN A 610 16.76 -44.98 -29.91
N ARG A 611 15.85 -45.59 -29.14
CA ARG A 611 15.46 -45.25 -27.76
C ARG A 611 16.58 -45.64 -26.80
N GLY A 612 17.03 -44.72 -25.95
CA GLY A 612 17.89 -45.00 -24.80
C GLY A 612 17.15 -44.79 -23.47
N ARG A 613 17.11 -45.80 -22.61
CA ARG A 613 16.59 -45.68 -21.23
C ARG A 613 17.56 -44.83 -20.40
N TYR A 614 17.03 -43.93 -19.57
CA TYR A 614 17.74 -43.46 -18.38
C TYR A 614 17.06 -44.00 -17.12
N ARG A 615 17.84 -44.66 -16.27
CA ARG A 615 17.44 -45.15 -14.94
C ARG A 615 17.52 -44.00 -13.94
N LEU A 616 16.56 -43.96 -13.02
CA LEU A 616 16.71 -43.21 -11.76
C LEU A 616 17.78 -43.88 -10.89
N ALA A 617 18.62 -43.07 -10.24
CA ALA A 617 19.49 -43.48 -9.14
C ALA A 617 18.85 -43.03 -7.79
N PRO A 618 19.14 -43.70 -6.66
CA PRO A 618 18.22 -43.68 -5.52
C PRO A 618 18.59 -42.72 -4.38
N ARG A 619 17.53 -42.07 -3.85
CA ARG A 619 17.38 -41.41 -2.52
C ARG A 619 18.39 -40.33 -2.14
#